data_AF-A0A6I2SI61-F1
#
_entry.id   AF-A0A6I2SI61-F1
#
_cell.length_a   1.000
_cell.length_b   1.000
_cell.length_c   1.000
_cell.angle_alpha   90.00
_cell.angle_beta   90.00
_cell.angle_gamma   90.00
#
_symmetry.space_group_name_H-M   'P 1'
#
loop_
_entity.id
_entity.type
_entity.pdbx_description
1 polymer ?
#
loop_
_entity_poly.entity_id
_entity_poly.type
_entity_poly.pdbx_seq_one_letter_code
_entity_poly.pdbx_strand_id
1 'polypeptide(L)'
;MRLEWDNNLAIGVNEIDEQHKELFRRFDKLLEACNNGLGKEEIGHLLSFLDEYVQTHFRDEERLQVAYDFPDYPTHRVAHRGFVDKLGQLKRDLHGDGASLSVIITTNTMLLDWLVNHIAVMDKKIGAHIAARGKRHA
;
A
#
# COMPACT_ATOMS: atom_id res chain seq x y z
N MET A 1 3.53 19.54 -3.02
CA MET A 1 4.10 18.68 -1.97
C MET A 1 4.40 17.34 -2.61
N ARG A 2 5.63 16.83 -2.51
CA ARG A 2 5.99 15.49 -2.99
C ARG A 2 5.78 14.48 -1.88
N LEU A 3 5.32 13.29 -2.24
CA LEU A 3 5.30 12.13 -1.39
C LEU A 3 6.63 11.39 -1.58
N GLU A 4 7.58 11.64 -0.69
CA GLU A 4 8.89 11.00 -0.75
C GLU A 4 8.95 9.77 0.17
N TRP A 5 9.70 8.76 -0.26
CA TRP A 5 9.98 7.60 0.59
C TRP A 5 10.76 8.02 1.84
N ASP A 6 10.21 7.71 3.01
CA ASP A 6 10.90 7.88 4.28
C ASP A 6 11.58 6.56 4.66
N ASN A 7 12.91 6.54 4.80
CA ASN A 7 13.66 5.37 5.26
C ASN A 7 13.24 4.90 6.65
N ASN A 8 12.59 5.74 7.46
CA ASN A 8 11.99 5.31 8.71
C ASN A 8 10.84 4.32 8.51
N LEU A 9 10.24 4.22 7.32
CA LEU A 9 9.19 3.25 7.01
C LEU A 9 9.75 1.88 6.61
N ALA A 10 11.06 1.77 6.37
CA ALA A 10 11.68 0.50 6.06
C ALA A 10 11.48 -0.51 7.20
N ILE A 11 11.13 -1.74 6.83
CA ILE A 11 10.95 -2.85 7.76
C ILE A 11 12.21 -3.73 7.84
N GLY A 12 13.21 -3.48 6.99
CA GLY A 12 14.47 -4.21 6.98
C GLY A 12 14.41 -5.53 6.20
N VAL A 13 13.39 -5.70 5.36
CA VAL A 13 13.26 -6.81 4.41
C VAL A 13 13.30 -6.21 3.01
N ASN A 14 14.44 -6.34 2.34
CA ASN A 14 14.72 -5.62 1.08
C ASN A 14 13.63 -5.83 0.00
N GLU A 15 13.10 -7.05 -0.13
CA GLU A 15 12.01 -7.36 -1.05
C GLU A 15 10.77 -6.49 -0.78
N ILE A 16 10.37 -6.37 0.49
CA ILE A 16 9.19 -5.59 0.90
C ILE A 16 9.47 -4.08 0.86
N ASP A 17 10.66 -3.65 1.30
CA ASP A 17 11.05 -2.24 1.27
C ASP A 17 11.05 -1.68 -0.18
N GLU A 18 11.48 -2.46 -1.17
CA GLU A 18 11.39 -2.05 -2.58
C GLU A 18 9.95 -2.02 -3.09
N GLN A 19 9.08 -2.92 -2.60
CA GLN A 19 7.66 -2.89 -2.93
C GLN A 19 6.98 -1.62 -2.36
N HIS A 20 7.25 -1.27 -1.11
CA HIS A 20 6.76 -0.04 -0.50
C HIS A 20 7.26 1.21 -1.23
N LYS A 21 8.54 1.28 -1.59
CA LYS A 21 9.10 2.39 -2.37
C LYS A 21 8.37 2.57 -3.70
N GLU A 22 8.07 1.47 -4.40
CA GLU A 22 7.33 1.56 -5.66
C GLU A 22 5.92 2.08 -5.46
N LEU A 23 5.20 1.63 -4.41
CA LEU A 23 3.90 2.20 -4.07
C LEU A 23 3.98 3.72 -3.85
N PHE A 24 4.96 4.20 -3.08
CA PHE A 24 5.18 5.62 -2.85
C PHE A 24 5.41 6.40 -4.15
N ARG A 25 6.26 5.89 -5.06
CA ARG A 25 6.51 6.53 -6.37
C ARG A 25 5.23 6.69 -7.18
N ARG A 26 4.33 5.70 -7.13
CA ARG A 26 3.08 5.70 -7.90
C ARG A 26 2.06 6.69 -7.34
N PHE A 27 1.98 6.79 -6.01
CA PHE A 27 1.17 7.83 -5.37
C PHE A 27 1.75 9.24 -5.58
N ASP A 28 3.08 9.41 -5.55
CA ASP A 28 3.73 10.70 -5.83
C ASP A 28 3.45 11.18 -7.25
N LYS A 29 3.56 10.28 -8.25
CA LYS A 29 3.22 10.59 -9.65
C LYS A 29 1.78 11.07 -9.80
N LEU A 30 0.83 10.48 -9.06
CA LEU A 30 -0.54 10.97 -9.05
C LEU A 30 -0.65 12.36 -8.43
N LEU A 31 0.00 12.62 -7.29
CA LEU A 31 -0.04 13.95 -6.66
C LEU A 31 0.52 15.02 -7.59
N GLU A 32 1.60 14.72 -8.32
CA GLU A 32 2.15 15.59 -9.35
C GLU A 32 1.15 15.83 -10.49
N ALA A 33 0.53 14.77 -11.02
CA ALA A 33 -0.47 14.89 -12.07
C ALA A 33 -1.67 15.74 -11.62
N CYS A 34 -2.15 15.57 -10.38
CA CYS A 34 -3.20 16.40 -9.80
C CYS A 34 -2.82 17.89 -9.76
N ASN A 35 -1.59 18.23 -9.36
CA ASN A 35 -1.10 19.60 -9.33
C ASN A 35 -1.03 20.24 -10.73
N ASN A 36 -0.85 19.41 -11.77
CA ASN A 36 -0.75 19.85 -13.16
C ASN A 36 -2.09 19.77 -13.93
N GLY A 37 -3.21 19.44 -13.27
CA GLY A 37 -4.52 19.30 -13.91
C GLY A 37 -4.70 18.00 -14.72
N LEU A 38 -3.78 17.04 -14.60
CA LEU A 38 -3.76 15.74 -15.27
C LEU A 38 -4.24 14.58 -14.38
N GLY A 39 -4.74 14.88 -13.18
CA GLY A 39 -5.08 13.87 -12.17
C GLY A 39 -6.11 12.83 -12.62
N LYS A 40 -7.06 13.19 -13.50
CA LYS A 40 -8.10 12.25 -13.95
C LYS A 40 -7.53 11.06 -14.73
N GLU A 41 -6.58 11.32 -15.63
CA GLU A 41 -5.93 10.26 -16.40
C GLU A 41 -5.02 9.41 -15.51
N GLU A 42 -4.21 10.08 -14.67
CA GLU A 42 -3.26 9.40 -13.81
C GLU A 42 -3.93 8.55 -12.72
N ILE A 43 -5.13 8.92 -12.25
CA ILE A 43 -5.93 8.06 -11.35
C ILE A 43 -6.22 6.71 -11.99
N GLY A 44 -6.63 6.68 -13.27
CA GLY A 44 -6.92 5.42 -13.96
C GLY A 44 -5.69 4.51 -14.06
N HIS A 45 -4.53 5.11 -14.34
CA HIS A 45 -3.25 4.41 -14.35
C HIS A 45 -2.87 3.88 -12.96
N LEU A 46 -3.03 4.70 -11.91
CA LEU A 46 -2.73 4.29 -10.54
C LEU A 46 -3.63 3.14 -10.10
N LEU A 47 -4.95 3.22 -10.30
CA LEU A 47 -5.87 2.16 -9.90
C LEU A 47 -5.59 0.85 -10.63
N SER A 48 -5.27 0.91 -11.92
CA SER A 48 -4.89 -0.29 -12.69
C SER A 48 -3.61 -0.92 -12.16
N PHE A 49 -2.63 -0.10 -11.81
CA PHE A 49 -1.40 -0.57 -11.17
C PHE A 49 -1.67 -1.19 -9.80
N LEU A 50 -2.45 -0.52 -8.94
CA LEU A 50 -2.74 -0.99 -7.59
C LEU A 50 -3.49 -2.33 -7.61
N ASP A 51 -4.38 -2.55 -8.58
CA ASP A 51 -5.19 -3.77 -8.69
C ASP A 51 -4.32 -5.04 -8.68
N GLU A 52 -3.19 -5.03 -9.39
CA GLU A 52 -2.27 -6.16 -9.45
C GLU A 52 -1.18 -6.07 -8.37
N TYR A 53 -0.63 -4.86 -8.16
CA TYR A 53 0.58 -4.70 -7.37
C TYR A 53 0.33 -4.91 -5.88
N VAL A 54 -0.81 -4.43 -5.33
CA VAL A 54 -1.10 -4.62 -3.91
C VAL A 54 -1.42 -6.07 -3.58
N GLN A 55 -2.02 -6.83 -4.50
CA GLN A 55 -2.24 -8.26 -4.31
C GLN A 55 -0.92 -9.02 -4.25
N THR A 56 0.04 -8.66 -5.11
CA THR A 56 1.39 -9.24 -5.08
C THR A 56 2.12 -8.87 -3.80
N HIS A 57 2.12 -7.60 -3.44
CA HIS A 57 2.74 -7.10 -2.23
C HIS A 57 2.20 -7.78 -0.97
N PHE A 58 0.88 -7.79 -0.78
CA PHE A 58 0.24 -8.44 0.37
C PHE A 58 0.49 -9.94 0.42
N ARG A 59 0.52 -10.62 -0.73
CA ARG A 59 0.86 -12.05 -0.79
C ARG A 59 2.29 -12.29 -0.31
N ASP A 60 3.23 -11.45 -0.69
CA ASP A 60 4.64 -11.62 -0.34
C ASP A 60 4.87 -11.34 1.15
N GLU A 61 4.20 -10.35 1.72
CA GLU A 61 4.18 -10.11 3.18
C GLU A 61 3.52 -11.26 3.95
N GLU A 62 2.34 -11.72 3.51
CA GLU A 62 1.63 -12.84 4.14
C GLU A 62 2.47 -14.12 4.11
N ARG A 63 3.21 -14.36 3.00
CA ARG A 63 4.16 -15.47 2.88
C ARG A 63 5.27 -15.37 3.94
N LEU A 64 5.83 -14.18 4.15
CA LEU A 64 6.85 -13.95 5.19
C LEU A 64 6.26 -14.14 6.59
N GLN A 65 5.08 -13.60 6.85
CA GLN A 65 4.40 -13.75 8.13
C GLN A 65 4.17 -15.23 8.49
N VAL A 66 3.72 -16.04 7.53
CA VAL A 66 3.54 -17.49 7.73
C VAL A 66 4.89 -18.18 7.93
N ALA A 67 5.91 -17.87 7.12
CA ALA A 67 7.23 -18.51 7.20
C ALA A 67 7.95 -18.26 8.53
N TYR A 68 7.68 -17.13 9.19
CA TYR A 68 8.30 -16.75 10.47
C TYR A 68 7.37 -16.92 11.68
N ASP A 69 6.21 -17.56 11.54
CA ASP A 69 5.18 -17.71 12.57
C ASP A 69 4.82 -16.36 13.23
N PHE A 70 4.55 -15.33 12.41
CA PHE A 70 4.18 -14.01 12.90
C PHE A 70 2.79 -14.05 13.58
N PRO A 71 2.69 -13.70 14.87
CA PRO A 71 1.47 -13.94 15.66
C PRO A 71 0.26 -13.12 15.19
N ASP A 72 0.49 -11.91 14.68
CA ASP A 72 -0.60 -11.00 14.26
C ASP A 72 -1.07 -11.23 12.80
N TYR A 73 -0.59 -12.30 12.14
CA TYR A 73 -0.96 -12.65 10.75
C TYR A 73 -2.47 -12.59 10.46
N PRO A 74 -3.36 -13.17 11.29
CA PRO A 74 -4.80 -13.17 11.00
C PRO A 74 -5.38 -11.74 10.92
N THR A 75 -4.99 -10.86 11.85
CA THR A 75 -5.43 -9.47 11.89
C THR A 75 -4.87 -8.68 10.71
N HIS A 76 -3.61 -8.93 10.37
CA HIS A 76 -2.94 -8.28 9.25
C HIS A 76 -3.62 -8.60 7.91
N ARG A 77 -3.91 -9.87 7.67
CA ARG A 77 -4.64 -10.33 6.47
C ARG A 77 -6.05 -9.74 6.34
N VAL A 78 -6.74 -9.49 7.46
CA VAL A 78 -8.05 -8.79 7.44
C VAL A 78 -7.89 -7.35 6.95
N ALA A 79 -6.83 -6.66 7.37
CA ALA A 79 -6.54 -5.31 6.92
C ALA A 79 -6.29 -5.27 5.40
N HIS A 80 -5.49 -6.20 4.88
CA HIS A 80 -5.24 -6.36 3.43
C HIS A 80 -6.53 -6.52 2.62
N ARG A 81 -7.39 -7.45 3.05
CA ARG A 81 -8.68 -7.69 2.37
C ARG A 81 -9.55 -6.43 2.34
N GLY A 82 -9.63 -5.72 3.46
CA GLY A 82 -10.36 -4.46 3.53
C GLY A 82 -9.82 -3.38 2.60
N PHE A 83 -8.50 -3.34 2.38
CA PHE A 83 -7.90 -2.43 1.40
C PHE A 83 -8.27 -2.81 -0.04
N VAL A 84 -8.14 -4.10 -0.39
CA VAL A 84 -8.49 -4.60 -1.73
C VAL A 84 -9.97 -4.33 -2.05
N ASP A 85 -10.87 -4.55 -1.08
CA ASP A 85 -12.30 -4.29 -1.25
C ASP A 85 -12.59 -2.80 -1.53
N LYS A 86 -11.92 -1.89 -0.80
CA LYS A 86 -12.03 -0.45 -1.03
C LYS A 86 -11.49 -0.04 -2.39
N LEU A 87 -10.36 -0.61 -2.82
CA LEU A 87 -9.79 -0.37 -4.14
C LEU A 87 -10.75 -0.81 -5.25
N GLY A 88 -11.37 -1.98 -5.09
CA GLY A 88 -12.38 -2.49 -6.01
C GLY A 88 -13.62 -1.60 -6.09
N GLN A 89 -14.06 -1.02 -4.97
CA GLN A 89 -15.15 -0.04 -4.95
C GLN A 89 -14.77 1.23 -5.72
N LEU A 90 -13.60 1.79 -5.46
CA LEU A 90 -13.12 2.99 -6.15
C LEU A 90 -13.01 2.80 -7.67
N LYS A 91 -12.56 1.62 -8.10
CA LYS A 91 -12.51 1.26 -9.53
C LYS A 91 -13.90 1.26 -10.16
N ARG A 92 -14.91 0.67 -9.48
CA ARG A 92 -16.31 0.71 -9.95
C ARG A 92 -16.85 2.13 -10.04
N ASP A 93 -16.54 2.95 -9.04
CA ASP A 93 -16.98 4.35 -8.98
C ASP A 93 -16.36 5.21 -10.09
N LEU A 94 -15.11 4.92 -10.48
CA LEU A 94 -14.43 5.59 -11.60
C LEU A 94 -15.02 5.22 -12.97
N HIS A 95 -15.44 3.96 -13.16
CA HIS A 95 -15.98 3.48 -14.43
C HIS A 95 -17.49 3.72 -14.59
N GLY A 96 -18.22 3.97 -13.51
CA GLY A 96 -19.63 4.33 -13.54
C GLY A 96 -19.87 5.84 -13.62
N ASP A 97 -21.09 6.24 -13.94
CA ASP A 97 -21.50 7.66 -13.98
C ASP A 97 -21.72 8.29 -12.58
N GLY A 98 -21.34 7.60 -11.50
CA GLY A 98 -21.83 7.87 -10.14
C GLY A 98 -20.95 8.78 -9.27
N ALA A 99 -19.64 8.84 -9.48
CA ALA A 99 -18.72 9.57 -8.60
C ALA A 99 -18.12 10.82 -9.26
N SER A 100 -18.18 11.94 -8.55
CA SER A 100 -17.49 13.15 -8.98
C SER A 100 -15.97 13.00 -8.84
N LEU A 101 -15.22 13.74 -9.65
CA LEU A 101 -13.75 13.79 -9.56
C LEU A 101 -13.26 14.11 -8.13
N SER A 102 -13.99 14.95 -7.39
CA SER A 102 -13.67 15.28 -5.99
C SER A 102 -13.80 14.08 -5.05
N VAL A 103 -14.81 13.22 -5.23
CA VAL A 103 -14.98 12.00 -4.44
C VAL A 103 -13.82 11.05 -4.71
N ILE A 104 -13.47 10.84 -5.97
CA ILE A 104 -12.37 9.95 -6.38
C ILE A 104 -11.03 10.41 -5.78
N ILE A 105 -10.73 11.72 -5.87
CA ILE A 105 -9.51 12.29 -5.26
C ILE A 105 -9.49 12.07 -3.75
N THR A 106 -10.63 12.33 -3.08
CA THR A 106 -10.74 12.19 -1.62
C THR A 106 -10.54 10.74 -1.19
N THR A 107 -11.19 9.79 -1.85
CA THR A 107 -11.05 8.36 -1.58
C THR A 107 -9.61 7.90 -1.83
N ASN A 108 -8.96 8.40 -2.87
CA ASN A 108 -7.58 8.04 -3.15
C ASN A 108 -6.60 8.58 -2.08
N THR A 109 -6.80 9.79 -1.58
CA THR A 109 -6.04 10.31 -0.44
C THR A 109 -6.22 9.43 0.79
N MET A 110 -7.45 8.96 1.06
CA MET A 110 -7.71 8.02 2.15
C MET A 110 -6.99 6.68 1.98
N LEU A 111 -6.83 6.18 0.74
CA LEU A 111 -6.05 4.96 0.47
C LEU A 111 -4.56 5.17 0.73
N LEU A 112 -4.02 6.33 0.33
CA LEU A 112 -2.64 6.69 0.64
C LEU A 112 -2.40 6.78 2.15
N ASP A 113 -3.28 7.48 2.87
CA ASP A 113 -3.19 7.60 4.33
C ASP A 113 -3.25 6.24 5.02
N TRP A 114 -4.16 5.37 4.55
CA TRP A 114 -4.23 4.00 5.04
C TRP A 114 -2.93 3.25 4.81
N LEU A 115 -2.36 3.34 3.60
CA LEU A 115 -1.14 2.61 3.23
C LEU A 115 0.05 3.06 4.08
N VAL A 116 0.25 4.38 4.22
CA VAL A 116 1.34 4.94 5.04
C VAL A 116 1.20 4.50 6.49
N ASN A 117 0.00 4.57 7.06
CA ASN A 117 -0.24 4.14 8.43
C ASN A 117 -0.09 2.61 8.59
N HIS A 118 -0.52 1.82 7.61
CA HIS A 118 -0.36 0.38 7.61
C HIS A 118 1.12 -0.02 7.66
N ILE A 119 1.94 0.56 6.80
CA ILE A 119 3.39 0.34 6.77
C ILE A 119 4.04 0.73 8.11
N ALA A 120 3.70 1.93 8.61
CA ALA A 120 4.30 2.47 9.82
C ALA A 120 3.95 1.67 11.09
N VAL A 121 2.79 1.02 11.13
CA VAL A 121 2.24 0.40 12.35
C VAL A 121 2.23 -1.13 12.28
N MET A 122 1.82 -1.70 11.15
CA MET A 122 1.62 -3.15 10.98
C MET A 122 2.86 -3.79 10.38
N ASP A 123 3.37 -3.30 9.25
CA ASP A 123 4.46 -3.95 8.50
C ASP A 123 5.77 -3.89 9.27
N LYS A 124 6.01 -2.78 9.97
CA LYS A 124 7.14 -2.65 10.90
C LYS A 124 7.23 -3.78 11.93
N LYS A 125 6.09 -4.32 12.37
CA LYS A 125 6.08 -5.43 13.34
C LYS A 125 6.58 -6.73 12.69
N ILE A 126 6.35 -6.92 11.40
CA ILE A 126 6.89 -8.05 10.63
C ILE A 126 8.42 -7.99 10.67
N GLY A 127 8.98 -6.84 10.28
CA GLY A 127 10.42 -6.60 10.28
C GLY A 127 11.07 -6.83 11.65
N ALA A 128 10.48 -6.27 12.70
CA ALA A 128 10.94 -6.46 14.07
C ALA A 128 10.92 -7.94 14.51
N HIS A 129 9.86 -8.67 14.16
CA HIS A 129 9.72 -10.09 14.47
C HIS A 129 10.74 -10.97 13.74
N ILE A 130 10.94 -10.73 12.43
CA ILE A 130 11.95 -11.42 11.62
C ILE A 130 13.36 -11.17 12.17
N ALA A 131 13.69 -9.92 12.48
CA ALA A 131 14.99 -9.56 13.05
C ALA A 131 15.23 -10.23 14.42
N ALA A 132 14.20 -10.34 15.25
CA ALA A 132 14.27 -11.01 16.54
C ALA A 132 14.49 -12.53 16.40
N ARG A 133 13.87 -13.18 15.40
CA ARG A 133 14.11 -14.61 15.10
C ARG A 133 15.48 -14.86 14.49
N GLY A 134 15.96 -13.99 13.60
CA GLY A 134 17.31 -14.11 13.01
C GLY A 134 18.41 -14.10 14.07
N LYS A 135 18.28 -13.28 15.11
CA LYS A 135 19.21 -13.22 16.25
C LYS A 135 19.18 -14.45 17.17
N ARG A 136 18.14 -15.29 17.10
CA ARG A 136 18.04 -16.52 17.92
C ARG A 136 18.72 -17.73 17.29
N HIS A 137 19.09 -17.63 16.02
CA HIS A 137 19.75 -18.70 15.25
C HIS A 137 21.18 -18.36 14.83
N ALA A 138 21.71 -17.21 15.26
CA ALA A 138 23.10 -16.79 15.09
C ALA A 138 23.84 -16.86 16.43
#